data_AF-A0A8X6TRZ6-F1
#
_entry.id   AF-A0A8X6TRZ6-F1
#
_cell.length_a   1.000
_cell.length_b   1.000
_cell.length_c   1.000
_cell.angle_alpha   90.00
_cell.angle_beta   90.00
_cell.angle_gamma   90.00
#
_symmetry.space_group_name_H-M   'P 1'
#
loop_
_entity.id
_entity.type
_entity.pdbx_description
1 polymer ?
#
loop_
_entity_poly.entity_id
_entity_poly.type
_entity_poly.pdbx_seq_one_letter_code
_entity_poly.pdbx_strand_id
1 'polypeptide(L)'
;MSARTLYNHLKSSADIPIRCPICSERMTVNHFYQRHALENHRLQFRKQCVFCKGLKSWAHGEKNRPDNVKHVVECLKRFVIVANETYVLSRKQQNVMNQIEETKMAQEAVWKCKVAEGRAERDVLKMERDALKMEKDVLKMERDMLKTKETELKTERDAIKTERDVIKTERDVIKTERDGLLTENTRLRSALRDLA
;
A
#
# COMPACT_ATOMS: atom_id res chain seq x y z
N MET A 1 32.69 -23.21 55.06
CA MET A 1 32.16 -23.88 53.85
C MET A 1 33.15 -24.92 53.36
N SER A 2 32.70 -26.05 52.82
CA SER A 2 33.58 -27.18 52.44
C SER A 2 33.78 -27.31 50.93
N ALA A 3 34.84 -28.02 50.51
CA ALA A 3 35.10 -28.32 49.10
C ALA A 3 33.95 -29.07 48.41
N ARG A 4 33.19 -29.88 49.19
CA ARG A 4 31.98 -30.56 48.71
C ARG A 4 30.88 -29.59 48.29
N THR A 5 30.71 -28.49 49.04
CA THR A 5 29.74 -27.44 48.71
C THR A 5 30.08 -26.78 47.38
N LEU A 6 31.37 -26.48 47.13
CA LEU A 6 31.83 -25.92 45.86
C LEU A 6 31.60 -26.88 44.69
N TYR A 7 31.91 -28.17 44.88
CA TYR A 7 31.65 -29.19 43.87
C TYR A 7 30.16 -29.26 43.49
N ASN A 8 29.26 -29.26 44.48
CA ASN A 8 27.82 -29.31 44.23
C ASN A 8 27.33 -28.10 43.42
N HIS A 9 27.80 -26.89 43.77
CA HIS A 9 27.45 -25.67 43.02
C HIS A 9 28.00 -25.65 41.59
N LEU A 10 29.25 -26.09 41.40
CA LEU A 10 29.83 -26.24 40.07
C LEU A 10 29.07 -27.28 39.23
N LYS A 11 28.69 -28.40 39.84
CA LYS A 11 27.89 -29.44 39.18
C LYS A 11 26.50 -28.94 38.79
N SER A 12 25.80 -28.21 39.69
CA SER A 12 24.45 -27.70 39.41
C SER A 12 24.42 -26.60 38.35
N SER A 13 25.53 -25.90 38.13
CA SER A 13 25.65 -24.81 37.15
C SER A 13 26.42 -25.20 35.89
N ALA A 14 26.87 -26.46 35.80
CA ALA A 14 27.85 -26.91 34.81
C ALA A 14 27.47 -26.61 33.36
N ASP A 15 26.20 -26.82 33.02
CA ASP A 15 25.67 -26.74 31.65
C ASP A 15 25.06 -25.37 31.32
N ILE A 16 25.08 -24.42 32.26
CA ILE A 16 24.52 -23.09 32.02
C ILE A 16 25.34 -22.41 30.91
N PRO A 17 24.70 -21.99 29.81
CA PRO A 17 25.38 -21.29 28.73
C PRO A 17 25.75 -19.89 29.20
N ILE A 18 27.00 -19.53 28.97
CA ILE A 18 27.57 -18.24 29.33
C ILE A 18 28.35 -17.67 28.14
N ARG A 19 28.64 -16.38 28.20
CA ARG A 19 29.72 -15.78 27.42
C ARG A 19 30.91 -15.53 28.33
N CYS A 20 32.11 -15.86 27.86
CA CYS A 20 33.33 -15.57 28.59
C CYS A 20 33.43 -14.04 28.85
N PRO A 21 33.69 -13.60 30.09
CA PRO A 21 33.70 -12.18 30.43
C PRO A 21 34.99 -11.45 29.98
N ILE A 22 35.86 -12.12 29.22
CA ILE A 22 37.13 -11.58 28.71
C ILE A 22 37.11 -11.53 27.17
N CYS A 23 36.70 -12.62 26.49
CA CYS A 23 36.67 -12.70 25.02
C CYS A 23 35.27 -12.84 24.40
N SER A 24 34.20 -12.83 25.20
CA SER A 24 32.79 -12.91 24.74
C SER A 24 32.38 -14.21 23.99
N GLU A 25 33.27 -15.19 23.93
CA GLU A 25 33.01 -16.52 23.35
C GLU A 25 31.93 -17.28 24.15
N ARG A 26 31.05 -18.01 23.45
CA ARG A 26 29.98 -18.82 24.07
C ARG A 26 30.52 -20.17 24.52
N MET A 27 30.19 -20.57 25.75
CA MET A 27 30.54 -21.88 26.32
C MET A 27 29.65 -22.20 27.52
N THR A 28 29.89 -23.30 28.21
CA THR A 28 29.25 -23.61 29.50
C THR A 28 30.12 -23.18 30.69
N VAL A 29 29.51 -22.99 31.87
CA VAL A 29 30.27 -22.70 33.11
C VAL A 29 31.34 -23.76 33.38
N ASN A 30 31.04 -25.03 33.14
CA ASN A 30 32.01 -26.11 33.34
C ASN A 30 33.17 -26.02 32.34
N HIS A 31 32.90 -25.77 31.06
CA HIS A 31 33.96 -25.57 30.07
C HIS A 31 34.83 -24.35 30.42
N PHE A 32 34.20 -23.26 30.88
CA PHE A 32 34.91 -22.07 31.36
C PHE A 32 35.84 -22.37 32.53
N TYR A 33 35.31 -23.04 33.55
CA TYR A 33 36.04 -23.34 34.79
C TYR A 33 37.19 -24.34 34.57
N GLN A 34 36.97 -25.38 33.76
CA GLN A 34 37.91 -26.49 33.62
C GLN A 34 39.02 -26.21 32.60
N ARG A 35 38.71 -25.51 31.50
CA ARG A 35 39.63 -25.40 30.35
C ARG A 35 39.83 -23.98 29.89
N HIS A 36 38.76 -23.29 29.52
CA HIS A 36 38.89 -22.03 28.78
C HIS A 36 39.58 -20.91 29.57
N ALA A 37 39.28 -20.76 30.88
CA ALA A 37 39.93 -19.74 31.70
C ALA A 37 41.46 -19.95 31.80
N LEU A 38 41.91 -21.20 31.85
CA LEU A 38 43.33 -21.55 31.89
C LEU A 38 43.99 -21.40 30.52
N GLU A 39 43.43 -22.05 29.51
CA GLU A 39 44.03 -22.18 28.17
C GLU A 39 44.10 -20.82 27.46
N ASN A 40 43.05 -20.00 27.56
CA ASN A 40 42.93 -18.77 26.78
C ASN A 40 43.27 -17.50 27.58
N HIS A 41 43.15 -17.53 28.91
CA HIS A 41 43.34 -16.35 29.75
C HIS A 41 44.39 -16.55 30.86
N ARG A 42 45.07 -17.70 30.87
CA ARG A 42 46.10 -18.07 31.86
C ARG A 42 45.63 -17.98 33.31
N LEU A 43 44.31 -18.06 33.55
CA LEU A 43 43.72 -18.03 34.89
C LEU A 43 43.77 -19.42 35.53
N GLN A 44 44.75 -19.65 36.40
CA GLN A 44 44.95 -20.93 37.07
C GLN A 44 44.04 -21.08 38.30
N PHE A 45 42.96 -21.86 38.19
CA PHE A 45 42.02 -22.09 39.30
C PHE A 45 42.65 -22.67 40.56
N ARG A 46 43.86 -23.24 40.48
CA ARG A 46 44.61 -23.76 41.62
C ARG A 46 45.29 -22.66 42.44
N LYS A 47 45.50 -21.47 41.87
CA LYS A 47 46.22 -20.34 42.49
C LYS A 47 45.35 -19.10 42.65
N GLN A 48 44.24 -18.99 41.91
CA GLN A 48 43.35 -17.84 41.95
C GLN A 48 41.92 -18.18 41.54
N CYS A 49 40.98 -17.30 41.91
CA CYS A 49 39.57 -17.46 41.58
C CYS A 49 39.32 -17.02 40.13
N VAL A 50 38.92 -17.98 39.29
CA VAL A 50 38.66 -17.73 37.86
C VAL A 50 37.38 -16.90 37.64
N PHE A 51 36.41 -16.95 38.56
CA PHE A 51 35.14 -16.22 38.44
C PHE A 51 35.24 -14.74 38.77
N CYS A 52 36.25 -14.33 39.56
CA CYS A 52 36.57 -12.91 39.79
C CYS A 52 37.78 -12.45 38.95
N LYS A 53 38.07 -13.15 37.84
CA LYS A 53 39.18 -12.82 36.92
C LYS A 53 40.57 -12.76 37.60
N GLY A 54 40.76 -13.53 38.66
CA GLY A 54 42.03 -13.57 39.40
C GLY A 54 42.22 -12.49 40.45
N LEU A 55 41.22 -11.64 40.73
CA LEU A 55 41.29 -10.60 41.77
C LEU A 55 41.57 -11.17 43.17
N LYS A 56 41.17 -12.42 43.43
CA LYS A 56 41.57 -13.16 44.63
C LYS A 56 42.49 -14.32 44.26
N SER A 57 43.69 -14.30 44.82
CA SER A 57 44.70 -15.37 44.73
C SER A 57 44.98 -15.98 46.11
N TRP A 58 45.69 -17.10 46.13
CA TRP A 58 46.06 -17.82 47.36
C TRP A 58 47.36 -18.60 47.17
N ALA A 59 48.03 -18.93 48.29
CA ALA A 59 49.27 -19.69 48.25
C ALA A 59 49.04 -21.14 47.81
N HIS A 60 50.13 -21.84 47.50
CA HIS A 60 50.06 -23.23 47.05
C HIS A 60 49.33 -24.11 48.07
N GLY A 61 48.35 -24.90 47.62
CA GLY A 61 47.56 -25.80 48.47
C GLY A 61 46.39 -25.15 49.23
N GLU A 62 46.26 -23.82 49.22
CA GLU A 62 45.27 -23.11 50.05
C GLU A 62 43.88 -22.95 49.41
N LYS A 63 43.68 -23.43 48.19
CA LYS A 63 42.40 -23.34 47.45
C LYS A 63 41.21 -23.81 48.29
N ASN A 64 41.39 -24.91 49.02
CA ASN A 64 40.33 -25.58 49.75
C ASN A 64 40.13 -25.02 51.17
N ARG A 65 40.84 -23.95 51.56
CA ARG A 65 40.56 -23.25 52.82
C ARG A 65 39.12 -22.72 52.85
N PRO A 66 38.41 -22.79 53.99
CA PRO A 66 37.01 -22.42 54.07
C PRO A 66 36.67 -21.04 53.49
N ASP A 67 37.53 -20.03 53.68
CA ASP A 67 37.31 -18.66 53.20
C ASP A 67 37.52 -18.50 51.68
N ASN A 68 38.44 -19.28 51.11
CA ASN A 68 38.69 -19.30 49.67
C ASN A 68 37.55 -20.03 48.95
N VAL A 69 37.10 -21.16 49.50
CA VAL A 69 35.93 -21.89 49.01
C VAL A 69 34.67 -21.02 49.08
N LYS A 70 34.44 -20.32 50.21
CA LYS A 70 33.32 -19.39 50.37
C LYS A 70 33.32 -18.32 49.28
N HIS A 71 34.48 -17.68 49.05
CA HIS A 71 34.63 -16.68 47.99
C HIS A 71 34.34 -17.25 46.60
N VAL A 72 34.90 -18.40 46.24
CA VAL A 72 34.69 -19.00 44.92
C VAL A 72 33.22 -19.34 44.69
N VAL A 73 32.51 -19.85 45.70
CA VAL A 73 31.06 -20.14 45.59
C VAL A 73 30.26 -18.85 45.41
N GLU A 74 30.58 -17.79 46.15
CA GLU A 74 29.90 -16.50 46.02
C GLU A 74 30.14 -15.87 44.64
N CYS A 75 31.38 -15.90 44.16
CA CYS A 75 31.71 -15.43 42.81
C CYS A 75 31.01 -16.27 41.73
N LEU A 76 30.96 -17.60 41.88
CA LEU A 76 30.24 -18.48 40.96
C LEU A 76 28.75 -18.15 40.90
N LYS A 77 28.10 -17.96 42.06
CA LYS A 77 26.68 -17.57 42.11
C LYS A 77 26.43 -16.26 41.38
N ARG A 78 27.22 -15.22 41.67
CA ARG A 78 27.11 -13.91 41.01
C ARG A 78 27.37 -14.02 39.51
N PHE A 79 28.37 -14.79 39.12
CA PHE A 79 28.74 -15.03 37.73
C PHE A 79 27.60 -15.69 36.94
N VAL A 80 26.97 -16.73 37.51
CA VAL A 80 25.83 -17.41 36.90
C VAL A 80 24.60 -16.50 36.80
N ILE A 81 24.30 -15.71 37.83
CA ILE A 81 23.17 -14.76 37.81
C ILE A 81 23.33 -13.78 36.64
N VAL A 82 24.49 -13.11 36.55
CA VAL A 82 24.77 -12.13 35.49
C VAL A 82 24.74 -12.80 34.11
N ALA A 83 25.29 -14.01 33.97
CA ALA A 83 25.27 -14.73 32.70
C ALA A 83 23.83 -15.11 32.27
N ASN A 84 22.98 -15.50 33.21
CA ASN A 84 21.59 -15.84 32.93
C ASN A 84 20.75 -14.59 32.59
N GLU A 85 20.91 -13.50 33.34
CA GLU A 85 20.25 -12.22 33.05
C GLU A 85 20.63 -11.70 31.66
N THR A 86 21.92 -11.68 31.33
CA THR A 86 22.40 -11.24 30.01
C THR A 86 21.90 -12.16 28.89
N TYR A 87 21.81 -13.47 29.12
CA TYR A 87 21.21 -14.42 28.16
C TYR A 87 19.72 -14.12 27.93
N VAL A 88 18.94 -13.97 29.01
CA VAL A 88 17.50 -13.66 28.93
C VAL A 88 17.27 -12.32 28.22
N LEU A 89 18.05 -11.29 28.54
CA LEU A 89 17.96 -9.99 27.90
C LEU A 89 18.31 -10.06 26.41
N SER A 90 19.39 -10.76 26.04
CA SER A 90 19.77 -10.96 24.64
C SER A 90 18.70 -11.71 23.84
N ARG A 91 18.07 -12.73 24.44
CA ARG A 91 16.91 -13.44 23.85
C ARG A 91 15.72 -12.52 23.64
N LYS A 92 15.36 -11.71 24.65
CA LYS A 92 14.26 -10.74 24.55
C LYS A 92 14.55 -9.71 23.45
N GLN A 93 15.76 -9.18 23.40
CA GLN A 93 16.20 -8.26 22.34
C GLN A 93 16.06 -8.90 20.96
N GLN A 94 16.53 -10.13 20.77
CA GLN A 94 16.40 -10.81 19.48
C GLN A 94 14.93 -11.01 19.09
N ASN A 95 14.07 -11.42 20.02
CA ASN A 95 12.64 -11.58 19.75
C ASN A 95 11.99 -10.26 19.33
N VAL A 96 12.32 -9.16 20.02
CA VAL A 96 11.83 -7.82 19.66
C VAL A 96 12.34 -7.42 18.27
N MET A 97 13.62 -7.65 17.96
CA MET A 97 14.16 -7.37 16.62
C MET A 97 13.43 -8.15 15.53
N ASN A 98 13.17 -9.44 15.75
CA ASN A 98 12.41 -10.25 14.79
C ASN A 98 10.98 -9.73 14.61
N GLN A 99 10.29 -9.36 15.69
CA GLN A 99 8.96 -8.75 15.63
C GLN A 99 8.96 -7.41 14.87
N ILE A 100 9.99 -6.59 15.07
CA ILE A 100 10.15 -5.33 14.32
C ILE A 100 10.32 -5.61 12.83
N GLU A 101 11.11 -6.61 12.46
CA GLU A 101 11.32 -6.98 11.06
C GLU A 101 10.03 -7.52 10.42
N GLU A 102 9.30 -8.39 11.12
CA GLU A 102 8.00 -8.90 10.68
C GLU A 102 6.97 -7.76 10.48
N THR A 103 6.88 -6.85 11.44
CA THR A 103 5.97 -5.69 11.36
C THR A 103 6.34 -4.73 10.24
N LYS A 104 7.64 -4.50 10.01
CA LYS A 104 8.13 -3.70 8.88
C LYS A 104 7.76 -4.34 7.55
N MET A 105 7.98 -5.64 7.39
CA MET A 105 7.62 -6.38 6.18
C MET A 105 6.11 -6.34 5.91
N ALA A 106 5.29 -6.48 6.96
CA ALA A 106 3.84 -6.35 6.85
C ALA A 106 3.42 -4.94 6.44
N GLN A 107 4.02 -3.89 7.02
CA GLN A 107 3.75 -2.50 6.66
C GLN A 107 4.14 -2.18 5.21
N GLU A 108 5.29 -2.66 4.74
CA GLU A 108 5.72 -2.49 3.35
C GLU A 108 4.78 -3.20 2.37
N ALA A 109 4.30 -4.39 2.71
CA ALA A 109 3.30 -5.11 1.90
C ALA A 109 1.99 -4.32 1.80
N VAL A 110 1.48 -3.82 2.93
CA VAL A 110 0.27 -2.98 2.97
C VAL A 110 0.44 -1.72 2.13
N TRP A 111 1.57 -1.03 2.25
CA TRP A 111 1.84 0.16 1.45
C TRP A 111 1.87 -0.15 -0.06
N LYS A 112 2.52 -1.25 -0.46
CA LYS A 112 2.54 -1.68 -1.87
C LYS A 112 1.14 -1.98 -2.41
N CYS A 113 0.29 -2.67 -1.65
CA CYS A 113 -1.10 -2.91 -2.04
C CYS A 113 -1.88 -1.61 -2.22
N LYS A 114 -1.78 -0.69 -1.25
CA LYS A 114 -2.49 0.60 -1.33
C LYS A 114 -2.05 1.45 -2.53
N VAL A 115 -0.76 1.41 -2.86
CA VAL A 115 -0.24 2.08 -4.07
C VAL A 115 -0.75 1.41 -5.35
N ALA A 116 -0.91 0.09 -5.37
CA ALA A 116 -1.48 -0.63 -6.51
C ALA A 116 -2.98 -0.33 -6.68
N GLU A 117 -3.76 -0.32 -5.60
CA GLU A 117 -5.17 0.07 -5.58
C GLU A 117 -5.37 1.48 -6.13
N GLY A 118 -4.63 2.47 -5.63
CA GLY A 118 -4.72 3.85 -6.13
C GLY A 118 -4.25 4.01 -7.60
N ARG A 119 -3.44 3.09 -8.11
CA ARG A 119 -3.11 3.02 -9.54
C ARG A 119 -4.29 2.48 -10.35
N ALA A 120 -4.90 1.39 -9.90
CA ALA A 120 -6.06 0.80 -10.55
C ALA A 120 -7.25 1.79 -10.61
N GLU A 121 -7.54 2.48 -9.51
CA GLU A 121 -8.58 3.53 -9.47
C GLU A 121 -8.32 4.65 -10.49
N ARG A 122 -7.06 5.10 -10.59
CA ARG A 122 -6.68 6.11 -11.58
C ARG A 122 -6.89 5.64 -13.01
N ASP A 123 -6.56 4.38 -13.29
CA ASP A 123 -6.73 3.80 -14.62
C ASP A 123 -8.21 3.67 -14.99
N VAL A 124 -9.06 3.28 -14.04
CA VAL A 124 -10.53 3.28 -14.20
C VAL A 124 -11.05 4.69 -14.51
N LEU A 125 -10.69 5.69 -13.69
CA LEU A 125 -11.10 7.09 -13.92
C LEU A 125 -10.62 7.63 -15.28
N LYS A 126 -9.44 7.18 -15.73
CA LYS A 126 -8.92 7.53 -17.06
C LYS A 126 -9.80 6.95 -18.17
N MET A 127 -10.21 5.68 -18.04
CA MET A 127 -11.10 5.04 -19.00
C MET A 127 -12.48 5.71 -19.04
N GLU A 128 -13.06 6.04 -17.89
CA GLU A 128 -14.35 6.74 -17.81
C GLU A 128 -14.29 8.12 -18.47
N ARG A 129 -13.23 8.89 -18.20
CA ARG A 129 -13.03 10.20 -18.83
C ARG A 129 -12.90 10.07 -20.36
N ASP A 130 -12.16 9.08 -20.83
CA ASP A 130 -11.96 8.87 -22.26
C ASP A 130 -13.28 8.43 -22.94
N ALA A 131 -14.11 7.63 -22.27
CA ALA A 131 -15.46 7.27 -22.73
C ALA A 131 -16.40 8.49 -22.79
N LEU A 132 -16.45 9.32 -21.74
CA LEU A 132 -17.24 10.55 -21.72
C LEU A 132 -16.82 11.53 -22.83
N LYS A 133 -15.53 11.57 -23.17
CA LYS A 133 -15.03 12.37 -24.29
C LYS A 133 -15.60 11.88 -25.61
N MET A 134 -15.63 10.56 -25.84
CA MET A 134 -16.24 9.98 -27.05
C MET A 134 -17.74 10.28 -27.12
N GLU A 135 -18.46 10.12 -26.02
CA GLU A 135 -19.90 10.44 -25.96
C GLU A 135 -20.18 11.91 -26.29
N LYS A 136 -19.37 12.83 -25.73
CA LYS A 136 -19.46 14.25 -26.06
C LYS A 136 -19.22 14.52 -27.55
N ASP A 137 -18.26 13.84 -28.17
CA ASP A 137 -17.97 14.00 -29.59
C ASP A 137 -19.13 13.47 -30.46
N VAL A 138 -19.75 12.35 -30.09
CA VAL A 138 -20.96 11.83 -30.74
C VAL A 138 -22.13 12.83 -30.63
N LEU A 139 -22.43 13.32 -29.42
CA LEU A 139 -23.49 14.31 -29.21
C LEU A 139 -23.24 15.60 -30.02
N LYS A 140 -21.98 15.99 -30.18
CA LYS A 140 -21.61 17.13 -31.04
C LYS A 140 -21.97 16.86 -32.50
N MET A 141 -21.65 15.68 -33.02
CA MET A 141 -22.01 15.28 -34.39
C MET A 141 -23.53 15.23 -34.59
N GLU A 142 -24.28 14.65 -33.64
CA GLU A 142 -25.74 14.59 -33.70
C GLU A 142 -26.36 15.99 -33.72
N ARG A 143 -25.89 16.90 -32.86
CA ARG A 143 -26.32 18.28 -32.85
C ARG A 143 -26.05 18.99 -34.17
N ASP A 144 -24.87 18.77 -34.75
CA ASP A 144 -24.50 19.41 -36.02
C ASP A 144 -25.35 18.85 -37.17
N MET A 145 -25.68 17.54 -37.18
CA MET A 145 -26.63 16.93 -38.12
C MET A 145 -28.05 17.49 -37.96
N LEU A 146 -28.52 17.69 -36.72
CA LEU A 146 -29.84 18.30 -36.45
C LEU A 146 -29.92 19.73 -36.98
N LYS A 147 -28.85 20.52 -36.83
CA LYS A 147 -28.78 21.87 -37.42
C LYS A 147 -28.90 21.83 -38.94
N THR A 148 -28.23 20.89 -39.61
CA THR A 148 -28.36 20.72 -41.06
C THR A 148 -29.81 20.40 -41.46
N LYS A 149 -30.46 19.45 -40.77
CA LYS A 149 -31.88 19.13 -41.02
C LYS A 149 -32.81 20.31 -40.78
N GLU A 150 -32.55 21.11 -39.75
CA GLU A 150 -33.31 22.33 -39.48
C GLU A 150 -33.19 23.34 -40.64
N THR A 151 -31.98 23.50 -41.18
CA THR A 151 -31.76 24.37 -42.34
C THR A 151 -32.47 23.87 -43.60
N GLU A 152 -32.44 22.56 -43.86
CA GLU A 152 -33.14 21.93 -44.98
C GLU A 152 -34.67 22.13 -44.87
N LEU A 153 -35.26 21.83 -43.71
CA LEU A 153 -36.69 22.04 -43.47
C LEU A 153 -37.10 23.51 -43.61
N LYS A 154 -36.22 24.44 -43.21
CA LYS A 154 -36.44 25.87 -43.41
C LYS A 154 -36.50 26.21 -44.90
N THR A 155 -35.58 25.68 -45.71
CA THR A 155 -35.58 25.89 -47.16
C THR A 155 -36.81 25.29 -47.84
N GLU A 156 -37.23 24.08 -47.46
CA GLU A 156 -38.46 23.45 -47.98
C GLU A 156 -39.71 24.27 -47.65
N ARG A 157 -39.82 24.73 -46.40
CA ARG A 157 -40.94 25.59 -45.98
C ARG A 157 -41.00 26.88 -46.78
N ASP A 158 -39.84 27.51 -47.01
CA ASP A 158 -39.78 28.75 -47.77
C ASP A 158 -40.14 28.50 -49.26
N ALA A 159 -39.74 27.37 -49.84
CA ALA A 159 -40.16 26.95 -51.19
C ALA A 159 -41.68 26.72 -51.31
N ILE A 160 -42.27 25.98 -50.35
CA ILE A 160 -43.73 25.76 -50.29
C ILE A 160 -44.49 27.09 -50.16
N LYS A 161 -43.93 28.06 -49.44
CA LYS A 161 -44.53 29.40 -49.34
C LYS A 161 -44.54 30.09 -50.69
N THR A 162 -43.44 30.04 -51.45
CA THR A 162 -43.36 30.59 -52.80
C THR A 162 -44.35 29.92 -53.75
N GLU A 163 -44.46 28.58 -53.74
CA GLU A 163 -45.44 27.85 -54.57
C GLU A 163 -46.88 28.26 -54.23
N ARG A 164 -47.19 28.42 -52.94
CA ARG A 164 -48.51 28.89 -52.50
C ARG A 164 -48.82 30.29 -53.04
N ASP A 165 -47.84 31.19 -53.02
CA ASP A 165 -48.01 32.55 -53.52
C ASP A 165 -48.25 32.53 -55.05
N VAL A 166 -47.54 31.68 -55.80
CA VAL A 166 -47.79 31.47 -57.24
C VAL A 166 -49.21 30.96 -57.50
N ILE A 167 -49.64 29.89 -56.81
CA ILE A 167 -51.00 29.33 -56.95
C ILE A 167 -52.07 30.40 -56.64
N LYS A 168 -51.80 31.28 -55.67
CA LYS A 168 -52.72 32.39 -55.35
C LYS A 168 -52.81 33.37 -56.52
N THR A 169 -51.69 33.75 -57.12
CA THR A 169 -51.69 34.64 -58.30
C THR A 169 -52.41 34.01 -59.50
N GLU A 170 -52.18 32.72 -59.78
CA GLU A 170 -52.87 32.01 -60.86
C GLU A 170 -54.39 31.96 -60.62
N ARG A 171 -54.81 31.72 -59.37
CA ARG A 171 -56.23 31.75 -59.00
C ARG A 171 -56.85 33.12 -59.24
N ASP A 172 -56.14 34.19 -58.90
CA ASP A 172 -56.62 35.56 -59.11
C ASP A 172 -56.74 35.87 -60.61
N VAL A 173 -55.80 35.43 -61.44
CA VAL A 173 -55.88 35.54 -62.92
C VAL A 173 -57.10 34.80 -63.47
N ILE A 174 -57.29 33.52 -63.11
CA ILE A 174 -58.44 32.72 -63.55
C ILE A 174 -59.76 33.39 -63.14
N LYS A 175 -59.81 33.98 -61.94
CA LYS A 175 -60.99 34.71 -61.46
C LYS A 175 -61.28 35.91 -62.36
N THR A 176 -60.28 36.70 -62.71
CA THR A 176 -60.42 37.85 -63.62
C THR A 176 -60.87 37.42 -65.02
N GLU A 177 -60.28 36.36 -65.59
CA GLU A 177 -60.68 35.81 -66.89
C GLU A 177 -62.15 35.35 -66.89
N ARG A 178 -62.55 34.60 -65.86
CA ARG A 178 -63.93 34.16 -65.67
C ARG A 178 -64.90 35.34 -65.59
N ASP A 179 -64.57 36.35 -64.80
CA ASP A 179 -65.41 37.54 -64.66
C ASP A 179 -65.51 38.29 -66.00
N GLY A 180 -64.41 38.40 -66.75
CA GLY A 180 -64.38 38.93 -68.12
C GLY A 180 -65.31 38.17 -69.08
N LEU A 181 -65.22 36.84 -69.10
CA LEU A 181 -66.10 35.98 -69.90
C LEU A 181 -67.57 36.13 -69.53
N LEU A 182 -67.88 36.29 -68.24
CA LEU A 182 -69.25 36.54 -67.78
C LEU A 182 -69.79 37.85 -68.36
N THR A 183 -68.98 38.93 -68.32
CA THR A 183 -69.34 40.23 -68.89
C THR A 183 -69.57 40.16 -70.40
N GLU A 184 -68.73 39.42 -71.13
CA GLU A 184 -68.92 39.26 -72.58
C GLU A 184 -70.18 38.43 -72.87
N ASN A 185 -70.45 37.38 -72.08
CA ASN A 185 -71.67 36.59 -72.23
C ASN A 185 -72.93 37.43 -71.99
N THR A 186 -72.94 38.30 -70.97
CA THR A 186 -74.07 39.20 -70.70
C THR A 186 -74.25 40.22 -71.82
N ARG A 187 -73.15 40.77 -72.37
CA ARG A 187 -73.17 41.68 -73.52
C ARG A 187 -73.78 41.00 -74.76
N LEU A 188 -73.30 39.80 -75.10
CA LEU A 188 -73.81 39.01 -76.23
C LEU A 188 -75.29 38.67 -76.06
N ARG A 189 -75.72 38.27 -74.85
CA ARG A 189 -77.13 38.02 -74.55
C ARG A 189 -78.01 39.26 -74.72
N SER A 190 -77.50 40.44 -74.37
CA SER A 190 -78.22 41.70 -74.60
C SER A 190 -78.37 41.98 -76.09
N ALA A 191 -77.27 41.92 -76.84
CA ALA A 191 -77.29 42.15 -78.28
C ALA A 191 -78.22 41.18 -79.03
N LEU A 192 -78.28 39.92 -78.60
CA LEU A 192 -79.22 38.93 -79.14
C LEU A 192 -80.69 39.29 -78.85
N ARG A 193 -81.00 39.90 -77.70
CA ARG A 193 -82.36 40.38 -77.41
C ARG A 193 -82.74 41.60 -78.24
N ASP A 194 -81.79 42.50 -78.51
CA ASP A 194 -82.05 43.72 -79.29
C ASP A 194 -82.26 43.43 -80.79
N LEU A 195 -81.86 42.24 -81.26
CA LEU A 195 -82.04 41.76 -82.64
C LEU A 195 -83.32 40.93 -82.86
N ALA A 196 -84.03 40.55 -81.79
CA ALA A 196 -85.24 39.72 -81.81
C ALA A 196 -86.51 40.57 -81.63
#